data_AF-E0MTX8-F1
#
_entry.id   AF-E0MTX8-F1
#
_cell.length_a   1.000
_cell.length_b   1.000
_cell.length_c   1.000
_cell.angle_alpha   90.00
_cell.angle_beta   90.00
_cell.angle_gamma   90.00
#
_symmetry.space_group_name_H-M   'P 1'
#
loop_
_entity.id
_entity.type
_entity.pdbx_description
1 polymer ?
#
loop_
_entity_poly.entity_id
_entity_poly.type
_entity_poly.pdbx_seq_one_letter_code
_entity_poly.pdbx_strand_id
1 'polypeptide(L)' 'MQRFRSIETLQKFSSVHASVHNHFNQQRHLTSHHHFKANRDVALGEWQQLSAA' A
#
# COMPACT_ATOMS: atom_id res chain seq x y z
N MET A 1 12.26 10.21 -4.51
CA MET A 1 12.03 9.63 -5.84
C MET A 1 13.18 10.02 -6.75
N GLN A 2 13.89 9.06 -7.34
CA GLN A 2 14.83 9.38 -8.42
C GLN A 2 14.07 9.86 -9.66
N ARG A 3 14.76 10.55 -10.57
CA ARG A 3 14.14 11.04 -11.81
C ARG A 3 13.72 9.86 -12.70
N PHE A 4 12.45 9.82 -13.09
CA PHE A 4 11.95 8.88 -14.09
C PHE A 4 12.40 9.31 -15.48
N ARG A 5 12.79 8.36 -16.32
CA ARG A 5 13.22 8.61 -17.71
C ARG A 5 12.04 8.89 -18.66
N SER A 6 10.82 8.50 -18.28
CA SER A 6 9.60 8.75 -19.04
C SER A 6 8.40 9.02 -18.15
N ILE A 7 7.39 9.72 -18.67
CA ILE A 7 6.12 9.97 -17.97
C ILE A 7 5.36 8.66 -17.77
N GLU A 8 5.39 7.76 -18.75
CA GLU A 8 4.70 6.47 -18.67
C GLU A 8 5.19 5.62 -17.48
N THR A 9 6.51 5.57 -17.26
CA THR A 9 7.10 4.83 -16.14
C THR A 9 6.77 5.48 -14.79
N LEU A 10 6.75 6.81 -14.74
CA LEU A 10 6.27 7.56 -13.58
C LEU A 10 4.79 7.25 -13.28
N GLN A 11 3.93 7.22 -14.29
CA GLN A 11 2.50 6.96 -14.10
C GLN A 11 2.24 5.54 -13.58
N LYS A 12 2.87 4.53 -14.18
CA LYS A 12 2.76 3.14 -13.71
C LYS A 12 3.25 3.01 -12.27
N PHE A 13 4.43 3.55 -11.96
CA PHE A 13 4.98 3.53 -10.62
C PHE A 13 4.09 4.25 -9.61
N SER A 14 3.65 5.47 -9.94
CA SER A 14 2.78 6.30 -9.10
C SER A 14 1.48 5.58 -8.75
N SER A 15 0.82 4.98 -9.75
CA SER A 15 -0.44 4.27 -9.58
C SER A 15 -0.29 3.08 -8.60
N VAL A 16 0.73 2.24 -8.82
CA VAL A 16 1.01 1.09 -7.93
C VAL A 16 1.40 1.56 -6.53
N HIS A 17 2.29 2.54 -6.44
CA HIS A 17 2.73 3.09 -5.17
C HIS A 17 1.57 3.68 -4.37
N ALA A 18 0.68 4.45 -5.01
CA ALA A 18 -0.49 5.03 -4.36
C ALA A 18 -1.46 3.95 -3.88
N SER A 19 -1.71 2.92 -4.69
CA SER A 19 -2.55 1.78 -4.31
C SER A 19 -2.02 1.08 -3.05
N VAL A 20 -0.74 0.73 -3.03
CA VAL A 20 -0.10 0.07 -1.87
C VAL A 20 -0.12 1.01 -0.65
N HIS A 21 0.27 2.27 -0.83
CA HIS A 21 0.30 3.23 0.27
C HIS A 21 -1.08 3.41 0.89
N ASN A 22 -2.12 3.58 0.08
CA ASN A 22 -3.49 3.77 0.56
C ASN A 22 -4.00 2.53 1.29
N HIS A 23 -3.73 1.33 0.77
CA HIS A 23 -4.14 0.06 1.38
C HIS A 23 -3.57 -0.14 2.79
N PHE A 24 -2.30 0.21 2.99
CA PHE A 24 -1.62 0.06 4.28
C PHE A 24 -1.68 1.31 5.19
N ASN A 25 -2.22 2.43 4.70
CA ASN A 25 -2.34 3.67 5.49
C ASN A 25 -3.53 3.62 6.45
N GLN A 26 -3.44 2.76 7.45
CA GLN A 26 -4.48 2.52 8.46
C GLN A 26 -4.39 3.48 9.65
N GLN A 27 -3.95 4.71 9.40
CA GLN A 27 -3.91 5.79 10.39
C GLN A 27 -3.23 5.37 11.71
N ARG A 28 -2.02 4.79 11.62
CA ARG A 28 -1.26 4.28 12.78
C ARG A 28 -1.16 5.26 13.96
N HIS A 29 -1.18 6.56 13.68
CA HIS A 29 -1.07 7.63 14.66
C HIS A 29 -2.40 8.00 15.32
N LEU A 30 -3.53 7.55 14.78
CA LEU A 30 -4.89 7.79 15.30
C LEU A 30 -5.52 6.53 15.90
N THR A 31 -4.97 5.35 15.63
CA THR A 31 -5.47 4.07 16.13
C THR A 31 -4.57 3.47 17.21
N SER A 32 -5.18 2.70 18.12
CA SER A 32 -4.43 1.92 19.08
C SER A 32 -3.56 0.88 18.38
N HIS A 33 -2.45 0.49 19.00
CA HIS A 33 -1.55 -0.52 18.46
C HIS A 33 -2.27 -1.84 18.13
N HIS A 34 -3.25 -2.24 18.95
CA HIS A 34 -4.03 -3.46 18.74
C HIS A 34 -4.89 -3.38 17.47
N HIS A 35 -5.62 -2.27 17.29
CA HIS A 35 -6.46 -2.08 16.09
C HIS A 35 -5.60 -1.95 14.83
N PHE A 36 -4.48 -1.22 14.91
CA PHE A 36 -3.54 -1.12 13.80
C PHE A 36 -2.99 -2.50 13.39
N LYS A 37 -2.62 -3.35 14.35
CA LYS A 37 -2.09 -4.68 14.05
C LYS A 37 -3.15 -5.56 13.38
N ALA A 38 -4.36 -5.60 13.93
CA ALA A 38 -5.46 -6.39 13.36
C ALA A 38 -5.77 -5.97 11.92
N ASN A 39 -5.94 -4.67 11.68
CA ASN A 39 -6.23 -4.16 10.35
C ASN A 39 -5.07 -4.44 9.37
N ARG A 40 -3.81 -4.35 9.83
CA ARG A 40 -2.63 -4.59 8.98
C ARG A 40 -2.56 -6.05 8.56
N ASP A 41 -2.85 -6.96 9.47
CA ASP A 41 -2.83 -8.40 9.20
C ASP A 41 -3.94 -8.78 8.20
N VAL A 42 -5.13 -8.13 8.27
CA VAL A 42 -6.20 -8.26 7.25
C VAL A 42 -5.73 -7.75 5.88
N ALA A 43 -5.21 -6.51 5.83
CA ALA A 43 -4.73 -5.91 4.57
C ALA A 43 -3.62 -6.74 3.91
N LEU A 44 -2.75 -7.37 4.72
CA LEU A 44 -1.71 -8.27 4.21
C LEU A 44 -2.29 -9.56 3.63
N GLY A 45 -3.31 -10.14 4.26
CA GLY A 45 -4.01 -11.32 3.74
C GLY A 45 -4.68 -11.05 2.39
N GLU A 46 -5.37 -9.92 2.26
CA GLU A 46 -5.97 -9.47 0.99
C GLU A 46 -4.89 -9.28 -0.10
N TRP A 47 -3.76 -8.68 0.24
CA TRP A 47 -2.66 -8.48 -0.71
C TRP A 47 -2.03 -9.80 -1.17
N GLN A 48 -1.85 -10.76 -0.25
CA GLN A 48 -1.35 -12.08 -0.58
C GLN A 48 -2.27 -12.82 -1.55
N GLN A 49 -3.59 -12.74 -1.34
CA GLN A 49 -4.59 -13.33 -2.24
C GLN A 49 -4.52 -12.71 -3.64
N LEU A 50 -4.43 -11.38 -3.74
CA LEU A 50 -4.28 -10.69 -5.02
C LEU A 50 -2.96 -11.04 -5.74
N SER A 51 -1.89 -11.32 -4.99
CA SER A 51 -0.58 -11.70 -5.56
C SER A 51 -0.49 -13.16 -6.00
N ALA A 52 -1.38 -14.01 -5.50
CA ALA A 52 -1.43 -15.44 -5.82
C ALA A 52 -2.37 -15.76 -7.00
N ALA A 53 -3.12 -14.77 -7.48
CA ALA A 53 -4.00 -14.83 -8.65
C ALA A 53 -3.25 -14.45 -9.93
#